data_AF-A0A2M7DEV9-F1
#
_entry.id   AF-A0A2M7DEV9-F1
#
_cell.length_a   1.000
_cell.length_b   1.000
_cell.length_c   1.000
_cell.angle_alpha   90.00
_cell.angle_beta   90.00
_cell.angle_gamma   90.00
#
_symmetry.space_group_name_H-M   'P 1'
#
loop_
_entity.id
_entity.type
_entity.pdbx_description
1 polymer ?
#
loop_
_entity_poly.entity_id
_entity_poly.type
_entity_poly.pdbx_seq_one_letter_code
_entity_poly.pdbx_strand_id
1 'polypeptide(L)'
;MSEKLEMEKTYGEKELLANPDLVRIREKKGLLAKEIGDMPFYNLMMDFYNELLKKYSRNELQSYGAFHILIDSGVNFGEMKTDLPGDDSVEKFLDEQLAKIGKKEEKEK
;
A
#
# COMPACT_ATOMS: atom_id res chain seq x y z
N MET A 1 17.97 1.00 -22.35
CA MET A 1 17.35 0.40 -21.14
C MET A 1 15.99 1.02 -20.79
N SER A 2 15.52 2.07 -21.48
CA SER A 2 14.33 2.84 -21.06
C SER A 2 12.99 2.21 -21.47
N GLU A 3 12.89 1.61 -22.66
CA GLU A 3 11.61 1.13 -23.21
C GLU A 3 11.00 -0.04 -22.44
N LYS A 4 11.83 -0.95 -21.90
CA LYS A 4 11.34 -2.10 -21.13
C LYS A 4 10.72 -1.66 -19.80
N LEU A 5 11.35 -0.69 -19.13
CA LEU A 5 10.88 -0.14 -17.86
C LEU A 5 9.58 0.66 -18.03
N GLU A 6 9.43 1.39 -19.14
CA GLU A 6 8.21 2.12 -19.48
C GLU A 6 7.04 1.18 -19.84
N MET A 7 7.31 0.10 -20.58
CA MET A 7 6.29 -0.93 -20.87
C MET A 7 5.83 -1.66 -19.61
N GLU A 8 6.75 -2.04 -18.71
CA GLU A 8 6.41 -2.70 -17.44
C GLU A 8 5.61 -1.78 -16.51
N LYS A 9 5.95 -0.48 -16.43
CA LYS A 9 5.13 0.53 -15.72
C LYS A 9 3.72 0.66 -16.30
N THR A 10 3.62 0.72 -17.63
CA THR A 10 2.34 0.89 -18.33
C THR A 10 1.43 -0.33 -18.16
N TYR A 11 2.02 -1.54 -18.09
CA TYR A 11 1.28 -2.77 -17.90
C TYR A 11 0.77 -2.90 -16.46
N GLY A 12 1.62 -2.67 -15.45
CA GLY A 12 1.21 -2.68 -14.05
C GLY A 12 0.13 -1.63 -13.72
N GLU A 13 0.18 -0.46 -14.35
CA GLU A 13 -0.84 0.59 -14.16
C GLU A 13 -2.22 0.15 -14.72
N LYS A 14 -2.27 -0.53 -15.86
CA LYS A 14 -3.54 -1.03 -16.43
C LYS A 14 -4.18 -2.09 -15.54
N GLU A 15 -3.39 -3.01 -15.00
CA GLU A 15 -3.88 -4.07 -14.11
C GLU A 15 -4.33 -3.52 -12.76
N LEU A 16 -3.59 -2.55 -12.24
CA LEU A 16 -4.00 -1.79 -11.06
C LEU A 16 -5.36 -1.13 -11.30
N LEU A 17 -5.53 -0.40 -12.41
CA LEU A 17 -6.78 0.28 -12.75
C LEU A 17 -7.94 -0.69 -13.01
N ALA A 18 -7.65 -1.95 -13.35
CA ALA A 18 -8.65 -3.00 -13.49
C ALA A 18 -9.11 -3.58 -12.15
N ASN A 19 -8.39 -3.33 -11.04
CA ASN A 19 -8.73 -3.81 -9.71
C ASN A 19 -9.16 -2.63 -8.78
N PRO A 20 -10.47 -2.43 -8.57
CA PRO A 20 -10.96 -1.26 -7.83
C PRO A 20 -10.53 -1.24 -6.36
N ASP A 21 -10.30 -2.40 -5.73
CA ASP A 21 -9.81 -2.47 -4.35
C ASP A 21 -8.36 -2.00 -4.27
N LEU A 22 -7.51 -2.42 -5.21
CA LEU A 22 -6.13 -1.95 -5.28
C LEU A 22 -6.05 -0.44 -5.61
N VAL A 23 -6.91 0.08 -6.47
CA VAL A 23 -7.02 1.53 -6.70
C VAL A 23 -7.35 2.26 -5.39
N ARG A 24 -8.36 1.80 -4.65
CA ARG A 24 -8.77 2.38 -3.37
C ARG A 24 -7.62 2.38 -2.35
N ILE A 25 -6.86 1.28 -2.27
CA ILE A 25 -5.69 1.18 -1.37
C ILE A 25 -4.60 2.19 -1.78
N ARG A 26 -4.33 2.36 -3.08
CA ARG A 26 -3.35 3.35 -3.56
C ARG A 26 -3.78 4.77 -3.24
N GLU A 27 -5.05 5.09 -3.38
CA GLU A 27 -5.59 6.41 -3.03
C GLU A 27 -5.45 6.68 -1.53
N LYS A 28 -5.85 5.73 -0.67
CA LYS A 28 -5.68 5.84 0.79
C LYS A 28 -4.23 6.03 1.19
N LYS A 29 -3.32 5.29 0.57
CA LYS A 29 -1.88 5.42 0.78
C LYS A 29 -1.39 6.83 0.41
N GLY A 30 -1.76 7.33 -0.78
CA GLY A 30 -1.40 8.67 -1.23
C GLY A 30 -1.96 9.76 -0.33
N LEU A 31 -3.20 9.61 0.15
CA LEU A 31 -3.79 10.51 1.12
C LEU A 31 -3.01 10.51 2.44
N LEU A 32 -2.74 9.33 3.00
CA LEU A 32 -2.02 9.22 4.27
C LEU A 32 -0.63 9.86 4.18
N ALA A 33 0.13 9.55 3.12
CA ALA A 33 1.44 10.14 2.87
C ALA A 33 1.39 11.67 2.77
N LYS A 34 0.36 12.23 2.12
CA LYS A 34 0.13 13.67 2.03
C LYS A 34 -0.13 14.30 3.40
N GLU A 35 -0.93 13.66 4.24
CA GLU A 35 -1.35 14.21 5.55
C GLU A 35 -0.22 14.18 6.59
N ILE A 36 0.60 13.12 6.64
CA ILE A 36 1.65 12.98 7.65
C ILE A 36 3.06 13.28 7.13
N GLY A 37 3.21 13.46 5.82
CA GLY A 37 4.49 13.66 5.14
C GLY A 37 5.23 12.35 4.86
N ASP A 38 6.12 12.40 3.87
CA ASP A 38 6.79 11.22 3.30
C ASP A 38 7.66 10.47 4.31
N MET A 39 8.45 11.18 5.13
CA MET A 39 9.35 10.55 6.11
C MET A 39 8.58 9.85 7.25
N PRO A 40 7.61 10.50 7.92
CA PRO A 40 6.76 9.83 8.90
C PRO A 40 5.98 8.66 8.30
N PHE A 41 5.47 8.81 7.07
CA PHE A 41 4.81 7.74 6.36
C PHE A 41 5.74 6.55 6.10
N TYR A 42 6.97 6.79 5.63
CA TYR A 42 7.97 5.76 5.39
C TYR A 42 8.34 4.97 6.66
N ASN A 43 8.47 5.64 7.81
CA ASN A 43 8.75 4.94 9.07
C ASN A 43 7.59 4.03 9.48
N LEU A 44 6.36 4.53 9.40
CA LEU A 44 5.14 3.81 9.75
C LEU A 44 4.91 2.57 8.84
N MET A 45 5.16 2.76 7.55
CA MET A 45 5.27 1.73 6.53
C MET A 45 6.27 0.62 6.90
N MET A 46 7.47 1.01 7.29
CA MET A 46 8.54 0.06 7.64
C MET A 46 8.23 -0.71 8.91
N ASP A 47 7.66 -0.07 9.93
CA ASP A 47 7.23 -0.73 11.15
C ASP A 47 6.18 -1.81 10.85
N PHE A 48 5.15 -1.48 10.06
CA PHE A 48 4.14 -2.44 9.66
C PHE A 48 4.72 -3.59 8.84
N TYR A 49 5.59 -3.29 7.87
CA TYR A 49 6.30 -4.32 7.10
C TYR A 49 7.13 -5.26 7.98
N ASN A 50 7.84 -4.72 8.97
CA ASN A 50 8.63 -5.52 9.90
C ASN A 50 7.75 -6.45 10.76
N GLU A 51 6.54 -6.04 11.13
CA GLU A 51 5.58 -6.92 11.80
C GLU A 51 5.08 -8.03 10.87
N LEU A 52 4.80 -7.71 9.60
CA LEU A 52 4.41 -8.71 8.60
C LEU A 52 5.50 -9.77 8.39
N LEU A 53 6.77 -9.36 8.33
CA LEU A 53 7.90 -10.28 8.17
C LEU A 53 8.09 -11.28 9.32
N LYS A 54 7.50 -11.02 10.50
CA LYS A 54 7.52 -11.98 11.62
C LYS A 54 6.52 -13.12 11.42
N LYS A 55 5.51 -12.92 10.57
CA LYS A 55 4.38 -13.85 10.37
C LYS A 55 4.41 -14.53 9.01
N TYR A 56 4.86 -13.80 7.98
CA TYR A 56 4.84 -14.23 6.59
C TYR A 56 6.25 -14.19 6.01
N SER A 57 6.55 -15.14 5.12
CA SER A 57 7.74 -15.06 4.29
C SER A 57 7.62 -13.95 3.24
N ARG A 58 8.76 -13.47 2.74
CA ARG A 58 8.78 -12.47 1.65
C ARG A 58 8.01 -12.94 0.41
N ASN A 59 8.10 -14.22 0.07
CA ASN A 59 7.40 -14.78 -1.09
C ASN A 59 5.87 -14.75 -0.90
N GLU A 60 5.40 -15.01 0.33
CA GLU A 60 3.98 -14.89 0.65
C GLU A 60 3.52 -13.43 0.54
N LEU A 61 4.29 -12.47 1.07
CA LEU A 61 3.95 -11.04 0.97
C LEU A 61 3.90 -10.55 -0.48
N GLN A 62 4.84 -10.99 -1.32
CA GLN A 62 4.88 -10.69 -2.75
C GLN A 62 3.73 -11.31 -3.56
N SER A 63 2.91 -12.16 -2.93
CA SER A 63 1.70 -12.69 -3.56
C SER A 63 0.52 -11.73 -3.44
N TYR A 64 0.66 -10.61 -2.70
CA TYR A 64 -0.42 -9.65 -2.42
C TYR A 64 -0.18 -8.30 -3.10
N GLY A 65 -1.12 -7.85 -3.92
CA GLY A 65 -1.06 -6.57 -4.63
C GLY A 65 -1.02 -5.37 -3.70
N ALA A 66 -1.79 -5.39 -2.61
CA ALA A 66 -1.78 -4.31 -1.63
C ALA A 66 -0.41 -4.11 -0.97
N PHE A 67 0.35 -5.19 -0.76
CA PHE A 67 1.72 -5.12 -0.28
C PHE A 67 2.63 -4.39 -1.28
N HIS A 68 2.47 -4.65 -2.57
CA HIS A 68 3.21 -3.97 -3.63
C HIS A 68 2.89 -2.48 -3.75
N ILE A 69 1.61 -2.10 -3.53
CA ILE A 69 1.21 -0.69 -3.42
C ILE A 69 1.88 -0.04 -2.23
N LEU A 70 1.84 -0.72 -1.08
CA LEU A 70 2.42 -0.24 0.17
C LEU A 70 3.90 0.16 -0.07
N ILE A 71 4.71 -0.73 -0.65
CA ILE A 71 6.15 -0.51 -0.87
C ILE A 71 6.52 0.25 -2.18
N ASP A 72 5.54 0.75 -2.95
CA ASP A 72 5.76 1.39 -4.27
C ASP A 72 6.56 0.55 -5.25
N SER A 73 6.39 -0.78 -5.23
CA SER A 73 7.02 -1.61 -6.25
C SER A 73 6.21 -1.54 -7.54
N GLY A 74 6.84 -1.12 -8.64
CA GLY A 74 6.24 -1.08 -9.98
C GLY A 74 6.16 -2.47 -10.61
N VAL A 75 5.40 -3.38 -9.99
CA VAL A 75 5.18 -4.75 -10.49
C VAL A 75 3.83 -4.86 -11.20
N ASN A 76 3.69 -5.96 -11.94
CA ASN A 76 2.44 -6.40 -12.56
C ASN A 76 1.50 -6.99 -11.48
N PHE A 77 0.21 -6.67 -11.54
CA PHE A 77 -0.79 -7.04 -10.52
C PHE A 77 -1.71 -8.20 -10.95
N GLY A 78 -1.50 -8.81 -12.11
CA GLY A 78 -2.46 -9.68 -12.80
C GLY A 78 -2.99 -10.87 -11.99
N GLU A 79 -2.11 -11.72 -11.45
CA GLU A 79 -2.52 -12.94 -10.72
C GLU A 79 -2.35 -12.83 -9.19
N MET A 80 -2.18 -11.60 -8.67
CA MET A 80 -1.95 -11.39 -7.24
C MET A 80 -3.24 -11.46 -6.44
N LYS A 81 -3.14 -11.97 -5.21
CA LYS A 81 -4.19 -11.76 -4.20
C LYS A 81 -4.29 -10.27 -3.91
N THR A 82 -5.49 -9.78 -3.60
CA THR A 82 -5.70 -8.33 -3.43
C THR A 82 -5.02 -7.81 -2.17
N ASP A 83 -5.38 -8.32 -0.99
CA ASP A 83 -4.87 -7.84 0.30
C ASP A 83 -4.64 -8.99 1.28
N LEU A 84 -3.83 -8.74 2.30
CA LEU A 84 -3.60 -9.64 3.41
C LEU A 84 -4.88 -9.79 4.27
N PRO A 85 -5.10 -10.97 4.88
CA PRO A 85 -6.30 -11.22 5.66
C PRO A 85 -6.23 -10.60 7.08
N GLY A 86 -7.40 -10.26 7.62
CA GLY A 86 -7.56 -9.92 9.04
C GLY A 86 -6.83 -8.64 9.46
N ASP A 87 -6.09 -8.72 10.56
CA ASP A 87 -5.34 -7.59 11.13
C ASP A 87 -4.07 -7.24 10.33
N ASP A 88 -3.68 -8.10 9.40
CA ASP A 88 -2.51 -7.88 8.55
C ASP A 88 -2.86 -7.17 7.23
N SER A 89 -4.14 -6.84 7.02
CA SER A 89 -4.64 -6.09 5.86
C SER A 89 -3.99 -4.72 5.75
N VAL A 90 -3.45 -4.43 4.57
CA VAL A 90 -2.88 -3.13 4.24
C VAL A 90 -3.97 -2.06 4.22
N GLU A 91 -5.13 -2.38 3.66
CA GLU A 91 -6.25 -1.44 3.62
C GLU A 91 -6.67 -1.02 5.03
N LYS A 92 -6.89 -2.01 5.91
CA LYS A 92 -7.28 -1.80 7.29
C LYS A 92 -6.24 -0.94 8.03
N PHE A 93 -4.96 -1.27 7.85
CA PHE A 93 -3.87 -0.49 8.43
C PHE A 93 -3.95 0.99 8.00
N LEU A 94 -4.11 1.27 6.70
CA LEU A 94 -4.21 2.65 6.20
C LEU A 94 -5.43 3.38 6.77
N ASP A 95 -6.59 2.72 6.84
CA ASP A 95 -7.81 3.28 7.43
C ASP A 95 -7.62 3.67 8.89
N GLU A 96 -6.97 2.80 9.68
CA GLU A 96 -6.68 3.08 11.08
C GLU A 96 -5.75 4.27 11.27
N GLN A 97 -4.77 4.46 10.38
CA GLN A 97 -3.89 5.63 10.46
C GLN A 97 -4.61 6.92 10.03
N LEU A 98 -5.40 6.87 8.95
CA LEU A 98 -6.21 8.01 8.51
C LEU A 98 -7.22 8.43 9.59
N ALA A 99 -7.86 7.47 10.26
CA ALA A 99 -8.78 7.75 11.36
C ALA A 99 -8.10 8.42 12.57
N LYS A 100 -6.81 8.12 12.83
CA LYS A 100 -6.04 8.79 13.89
C LYS A 100 -5.76 10.26 13.57
N ILE A 101 -5.66 10.61 12.28
CA ILE A 101 -5.44 11.99 11.83
C ILE A 101 -6.74 12.80 11.97
N GLY A 102 -7.86 12.28 11.46
CA GLY A 102 -9.16 12.97 11.60
C GLY A 102 -9.56 13.23 13.06
N LYS A 103 -9.21 12.32 13.98
CA LYS A 103 -9.44 12.50 15.44
C LYS A 103 -8.51 13.54 16.09
N LYS A 104 -7.39 13.91 15.47
CA LYS A 104 -6.53 15.01 15.97
C LYS A 104 -7.17 16.37 15.66
N GLU A 105 -7.74 16.55 14.47
CA GLU A 105 -8.36 17.81 14.06
C GLU A 105 -9.60 18.18 14.90
N GLU A 106 -10.35 17.20 15.42
CA GLU A 106 -11.49 17.47 16.31
C GLU A 106 -11.11 17.88 17.74
N LYS A 107 -9.87 17.65 18.17
CA LYS A 107 -9.40 18.02 19.52
C LYS A 107 -8.70 19.38 19.60
N GLU A 108 -8.39 19.98 18.45
CA GLU A 108 -7.74 21.30 18.35
C GLU A 108 -8.73 22.43 17.99
N LYS A 109 -10.05 22.17 17.98
CA LYS A 109 -11.13 23.16 17.88
C LYS A 109 -11.89 23.31 19.18
#